data_AF-A0A822HME6-F1
#
_entry.id   AF-A0A822HME6-F1
#
_cell.length_a   1.000
_cell.length_b   1.000
_cell.length_c   1.000
_cell.angle_alpha   90.00
_cell.angle_beta   90.00
_cell.angle_gamma   90.00
#
_symmetry.space_group_name_H-M   'P 1'
#
loop_
_entity.id
_entity.type
_entity.pdbx_description
1 polymer ?
#
loop_
_entity_poly.entity_id
_entity_poly.type
_entity_poly.pdbx_seq_one_letter_code
_entity_poly.pdbx_strand_id
1 'polypeptide(L)'
;QPILVDFESATLKSTKTMFPEAIQTVQSLGLQNKYTNDDKFRINVKKLNGLVFVPVGDVLKAYSSLVNDFDDEDYLLLDCFERV
;
A
#
# COMPACT_ATOMS: atom_id res chain seq x y z
N GLN A 1 -12.58 -9.49 16.41
CA GLN A 1 -12.41 -10.76 15.65
C GLN A 1 -10.91 -11.02 15.51
N PRO A 2 -10.37 -12.12 16.07
CA PRO A 2 -8.91 -12.38 16.13
C PRO A 2 -8.27 -12.59 14.75
N ILE A 3 -9.00 -13.24 13.85
CA ILE A 3 -8.55 -13.60 12.49
C ILE A 3 -8.19 -12.36 11.65
N LEU A 4 -8.92 -11.25 11.81
CA LEU A 4 -8.63 -10.00 11.09
C LEU A 4 -7.30 -9.38 11.56
N VAL A 5 -7.01 -9.47 12.86
CA VAL A 5 -5.79 -8.92 13.47
C VAL A 5 -4.56 -9.75 13.07
N ASP A 6 -4.72 -11.07 12.98
CA ASP A 6 -3.67 -11.98 12.52
C ASP A 6 -3.39 -11.80 11.02
N PHE A 7 -4.44 -11.59 10.20
CA PHE A 7 -4.27 -11.32 8.78
C PHE A 7 -3.59 -9.97 8.53
N GLU A 8 -3.97 -8.92 9.26
CA GLU A 8 -3.30 -7.62 9.18
C GLU A 8 -1.83 -7.73 9.62
N SER A 9 -1.55 -8.44 10.71
CA SER A 9 -0.18 -8.63 11.21
C SER A 9 0.67 -9.44 10.25
N ALA A 10 0.14 -10.53 9.68
CA ALA A 10 0.83 -11.35 8.70
C ALA A 10 1.06 -10.59 7.39
N THR A 11 0.10 -9.78 6.95
CA THR A 11 0.22 -8.91 5.78
C THR A 11 1.29 -7.85 6.01
N LEU A 12 1.26 -7.12 7.12
CA LEU A 12 2.29 -6.14 7.47
C LEU A 12 3.68 -6.75 7.57
N LYS A 13 3.79 -7.97 8.10
CA LYS A 13 5.06 -8.70 8.20
C LYS A 13 5.54 -9.16 6.82
N SER A 14 4.65 -9.74 6.01
CA SER A 14 4.92 -10.15 4.63
C SER A 14 5.35 -8.95 3.78
N THR A 15 4.60 -7.86 3.80
CA THR A 15 4.94 -6.60 3.13
C THR A 15 6.28 -6.04 3.60
N LYS A 16 6.58 -6.02 4.90
CA LYS A 16 7.90 -5.60 5.41
C LYS A 16 9.04 -6.49 4.89
N THR A 17 8.77 -7.75 4.57
CA THR A 17 9.76 -8.73 4.14
C THR A 17 9.90 -8.79 2.62
N MET A 18 8.79 -8.64 1.88
CA MET A 18 8.71 -8.71 0.42
C MET A 18 8.86 -7.34 -0.25
N PHE A 19 8.43 -6.27 0.42
CA PHE A 19 8.47 -4.89 -0.07
C PHE A 19 8.90 -3.91 1.04
N PRO A 20 10.10 -4.07 1.63
CA PRO A 20 10.64 -3.11 2.60
C PRO A 20 10.66 -1.68 2.02
N GLU A 21 10.78 -1.60 0.70
CA GLU A 21 10.77 -0.39 -0.10
C GLU A 21 9.47 0.40 0.03
N ALA A 22 8.27 -0.20 0.10
CA ALA A 22 7.02 0.57 0.16
C ALA A 22 6.92 1.43 1.44
N ILE A 23 7.33 0.87 2.59
CA ILE A 23 7.36 1.60 3.86
C ILE A 23 8.50 2.62 3.87
N GLN A 24 9.66 2.26 3.31
CA GLN A 24 10.76 3.19 3.12
C GLN A 24 10.39 4.32 2.15
N THR A 25 9.54 4.07 1.15
CA THR A 25 9.06 5.04 0.16
C THR A 25 8.17 6.06 0.85
N VAL A 26 7.18 5.64 1.65
CA VAL A 26 6.37 6.55 2.49
C VAL A 26 7.27 7.40 3.40
N GLN A 27 8.35 6.81 3.94
CA GLN A 27 9.30 7.54 4.77
C GLN A 27 10.16 8.53 3.97
N SER A 28 10.66 8.14 2.81
CA SER A 28 11.54 8.92 1.93
C SER A 28 10.81 10.07 1.24
N LEU A 29 9.52 9.90 0.97
CA LEU A 29 8.66 10.92 0.37
C LEU A 29 8.08 11.89 1.41
N GLY A 30 8.43 11.75 2.70
CA GLY A 30 7.92 12.61 3.77
C GLY A 30 6.44 12.39 4.14
N LEU A 31 5.83 11.29 3.66
CA LEU A 31 4.41 10.99 3.82
C LEU A 31 4.07 10.36 5.19
N GLN A 32 5.04 10.26 6.11
CA GLN A 32 4.86 9.66 7.44
C GLN A 32 3.76 10.35 8.25
N ASN A 33 3.70 11.67 8.17
CA ASN A 33 2.70 12.46 8.91
C ASN A 33 1.29 12.23 8.33
N LYS A 34 1.16 12.16 6.99
CA LYS A 34 -0.09 11.82 6.31
C LYS A 34 -0.51 10.40 6.65
N TYR A 35 0.40 9.43 6.55
CA TYR A 35 0.14 8.04 6.95
C TYR A 35 -0.34 7.89 8.40
N THR A 36 0.20 8.68 9.33
CA THR A 36 -0.19 8.62 10.75
C THR A 36 -1.57 9.23 10.99
N ASN A 37 -1.88 10.37 10.36
CA ASN A 37 -3.05 11.17 10.70
C ASN A 37 -4.22 11.06 9.73
N ASP A 38 -4.00 10.49 8.54
CA ASP A 38 -5.01 10.27 7.52
C ASP A 38 -5.30 8.76 7.38
N ASP A 39 -6.45 8.37 7.94
CA ASP A 39 -6.92 6.99 7.92
C ASP A 39 -7.22 6.50 6.49
N LYS A 40 -7.77 7.35 5.62
CA LYS A 40 -8.09 7.01 4.23
C LYS A 40 -6.81 6.70 3.48
N PHE A 41 -5.83 7.61 3.56
CA PHE A 41 -4.53 7.42 2.95
C PHE A 41 -3.83 6.15 3.47
N ARG A 42 -3.80 5.96 4.80
CA ARG A 42 -3.21 4.76 5.43
C ARG A 42 -3.86 3.46 4.95
N ILE A 43 -5.19 3.43 4.84
CA ILE A 43 -5.92 2.27 4.32
C ILE A 43 -5.55 2.01 2.87
N ASN A 44 -5.49 3.04 2.02
CA ASN A 44 -5.15 2.88 0.62
C ASN A 44 -3.71 2.38 0.41
N VAL A 45 -2.75 2.85 1.21
CA VAL A 45 -1.37 2.31 1.24
C VAL A 45 -1.37 0.83 1.65
N LYS A 46 -2.17 0.43 2.63
CA LYS A 46 -2.32 -0.99 3.00
C LYS A 46 -2.94 -1.82 1.87
N LYS A 47 -3.93 -1.28 1.15
CA LYS A 47 -4.54 -1.96 -0.01
C LYS A 47 -3.54 -2.14 -1.15
N LEU A 48 -2.69 -1.14 -1.45
CA LEU A 48 -1.58 -1.27 -2.41
C LEU A 48 -0.67 -2.44 -2.03
N ASN A 49 -0.29 -2.54 -0.76
CA ASN A 49 0.50 -3.66 -0.28
C ASN A 49 -0.23 -5.02 -0.39
N GLY A 50 -1.56 -5.01 -0.30
CA GLY A 50 -2.39 -6.19 -0.49
C GLY A 50 -2.40 -6.74 -1.92
N LEU A 51 -1.94 -5.98 -2.91
CA LEU A 51 -1.86 -6.43 -4.30
C LEU A 51 -0.93 -7.64 -4.49
N VAL A 52 0.02 -7.87 -3.58
CA VAL A 52 0.87 -9.07 -3.57
C VAL A 52 0.08 -10.38 -3.51
N PHE A 53 -1.14 -10.33 -2.95
CA PHE A 53 -2.01 -11.51 -2.82
C PHE A 53 -3.02 -11.62 -3.97
N VAL A 54 -3.05 -10.65 -4.89
CA VAL A 54 -3.93 -10.69 -6.06
C VAL A 54 -3.31 -11.57 -7.13
N PRO A 55 -4.07 -12.46 -7.78
CA PRO A 55 -3.58 -13.23 -8.92
C PRO A 55 -3.00 -12.31 -9.99
N VAL A 56 -1.85 -12.66 -10.57
CA VAL A 56 -1.11 -11.79 -11.52
C VAL A 56 -2.00 -11.25 -12.65
N GLY A 57 -2.91 -12.08 -13.18
CA GLY A 57 -3.84 -11.66 -14.24
C GLY A 57 -4.83 -10.55 -13.84
N ASP A 58 -5.08 -10.38 -12.54
CA ASP A 58 -6.02 -9.41 -11.97
C ASP A 58 -5.31 -8.21 -11.31
N VAL A 59 -3.98 -8.26 -11.10
CA VAL A 59 -3.21 -7.21 -10.41
C VAL A 59 -3.39 -5.86 -11.10
N LEU A 60 -3.30 -5.79 -12.42
CA LEU A 60 -3.45 -4.52 -13.18
C LEU A 60 -4.83 -3.88 -12.96
N LYS A 61 -5.89 -4.71 -12.96
CA LYS A 61 -7.26 -4.23 -12.75
C LYS A 61 -7.46 -3.76 -11.30
N ALA A 62 -6.93 -4.51 -10.34
CA ALA A 62 -6.98 -4.15 -8.93
C ALA A 62 -6.19 -2.85 -8.65
N TYR A 63 -4.99 -2.70 -9.22
CA TYR A 63 -4.16 -1.51 -9.13
C TYR A 63 -4.87 -0.28 -9.75
N SER A 64 -5.40 -0.41 -10.97
CA SER A 64 -6.11 0.69 -11.64
C SER A 64 -7.31 1.20 -10.85
N SER A 65 -8.00 0.30 -10.14
CA SER A 65 -9.13 0.69 -9.27
C SER A 65 -8.64 1.43 -8.03
N LEU A 66 -7.50 1.00 -7.48
CA LEU A 66 -6.87 1.55 -6.28
C LEU A 66 -6.26 2.93 -6.48
N VAL A 67 -5.65 3.20 -7.63
CA VAL A 67 -5.06 4.51 -7.97
C VAL A 67 -6.09 5.63 -7.85
N ASN A 68 -7.34 5.38 -8.24
CA ASN A 68 -8.42 6.37 -8.16
C ASN A 68 -8.85 6.71 -6.72
N ASP A 69 -8.45 5.90 -5.72
CA ASP A 69 -8.76 6.17 -4.31
C ASP A 69 -7.75 7.15 -3.68
N PHE A 70 -6.61 7.41 -4.33
CA PHE A 70 -5.57 8.34 -3.89
C PHE A 70 -5.84 9.76 -4.41
N ASP A 71 -5.34 10.76 -3.68
CA ASP A 71 -5.44 12.15 -4.11
C ASP A 71 -4.28 12.46 -5.08
N ASP A 72 -4.43 13.49 -5.93
CA ASP A 72 -3.43 13.86 -6.94
C ASP A 72 -2.03 14.10 -6.35
N GLU A 73 -1.97 14.56 -5.09
CA GLU A 73 -0.72 14.82 -4.36
C GLU A 73 0.07 13.54 -4.01
N ASP A 74 -0.57 12.37 -4.06
CA ASP A 74 0.03 11.08 -3.72
C ASP A 74 0.68 10.37 -4.92
N TYR A 75 0.71 11.01 -6.10
CA TYR A 75 1.23 10.43 -7.35
C TYR A 75 2.66 9.89 -7.24
N LEU A 76 3.52 10.54 -6.44
CA LEU A 76 4.91 10.09 -6.24
C LEU A 76 5.00 8.72 -5.58
N LEU A 77 4.06 8.41 -4.68
CA LEU A 77 3.98 7.09 -4.08
C LEU A 77 3.54 6.06 -5.13
N LEU A 78 2.57 6.41 -5.98
CA LEU A 78 2.05 5.53 -7.01
C LEU A 78 3.09 5.22 -8.10
N ASP A 79 3.87 6.22 -8.53
CA ASP A 79 4.96 6.08 -9.50
C ASP A 79 6.06 5.10 -9.01
N CYS A 80 6.27 5.01 -7.69
CA CYS A 80 7.18 4.00 -7.13
C CYS A 80 6.66 2.56 -7.31
N PHE A 81 5.35 2.34 -7.40
CA PHE A 81 4.77 1.02 -7.60
C PHE A 81 4.66 0.63 -9.08
N GLU A 82 4.61 1.58 -10.01
CA GLU A 82 4.64 1.29 -11.46
C GLU A 82 6.04 0.91 -11.96
N ARG A 83 7.09 1.27 -11.22
CA ARG A 83 8.50 1.04 -11.60
C ARG A 83 9.09 -0.31 -11.17
N VAL A 84 8.34 -1.14 -10.45
CA VAL A 84 8.80 -2.45 -9.92
C VAL A 84 8.52 -3.58 -10.90
#